data_AF-A0A8J7DGF1-F1
#
_entry.id   AF-A0A8J7DGF1-F1
#
_cell.length_a   1.000
_cell.length_b   1.000
_cell.length_c   1.000
_cell.angle_alpha   90.00
_cell.angle_beta   90.00
_cell.angle_gamma   90.00
#
_symmetry.space_group_name_H-M   'P 1'
#
loop_
_entity.id
_entity.type
_entity.pdbx_description
1 polymer ?
#
loop_
_entity_poly.entity_id
_entity_poly.type
_entity_poly.pdbx_seq_one_letter_code
_entity_poly.pdbx_strand_id
1 'polypeptide(L)'
;MPSFQTNQPLPAAAKPCRVAIAGTITNALTGDIVPQAVVRITAAPAAFAERLMAFLVAAIAPQPDLQAQYSDLIAGWNQTLVPLTTAQRLLDRLVPSLALTRPDQTTSGGDGHYCFFDLPPGQYRLTATYTLPNRYHGTASTPVDIAQSDRRLTFTEANIAIRLGPSSCPLAVVGHTQRSLSSQPLRRDRAVAADPAFAALPRVETRSR
;
A
#
# COMPACT_ATOMS: atom_id res chain seq x y z
N MET A 1 -6.45 -15.90 68.22
CA MET A 1 -5.15 -16.07 67.56
C MET A 1 -5.36 -16.02 66.05
N PRO A 2 -4.45 -15.39 65.30
CA PRO A 2 -4.76 -14.73 64.04
C PRO A 2 -4.80 -15.68 62.83
N SER A 3 -5.57 -15.23 61.85
CA SER A 3 -5.87 -15.83 60.56
C SER A 3 -4.64 -15.99 59.67
N PHE A 4 -4.44 -17.17 59.09
CA PHE A 4 -3.50 -17.36 57.99
C PHE A 4 -4.12 -16.82 56.70
N GLN A 5 -3.76 -15.58 56.34
CA GLN A 5 -3.96 -15.09 54.97
C GLN A 5 -2.99 -15.83 54.05
N THR A 6 -3.54 -16.71 53.23
CA THR A 6 -2.87 -17.31 52.08
C THR A 6 -2.51 -16.17 51.13
N ASN A 7 -1.22 -15.78 51.13
CA ASN A 7 -0.65 -14.89 50.12
C ASN A 7 -0.71 -15.61 48.77
N GLN A 8 -1.82 -15.44 48.06
CA GLN A 8 -1.93 -15.74 46.65
C GLN A 8 -0.98 -14.77 45.90
N PRO A 9 0.00 -15.25 45.12
CA PRO A 9 0.74 -14.38 44.23
C PRO A 9 -0.26 -13.72 43.28
N LEU A 10 -0.31 -12.39 43.25
CA LEU A 10 -0.99 -11.68 42.17
C LEU A 10 -0.49 -12.27 40.85
N PRO A 11 -1.37 -12.57 39.87
CA PRO A 11 -0.90 -12.93 38.54
C PRO A 11 0.01 -11.79 38.09
N ALA A 12 1.29 -12.11 37.90
CA ALA A 12 2.29 -11.18 37.44
C ALA A 12 1.69 -10.50 36.20
N ALA A 13 1.41 -9.21 36.31
CA ALA A 13 0.99 -8.41 35.17
C ALA A 13 2.04 -8.63 34.08
N ALA A 14 1.71 -9.47 33.11
CA ALA A 14 2.62 -9.86 32.05
C ALA A 14 3.06 -8.56 31.38
N LYS A 15 4.31 -8.15 31.62
CA LYS A 15 4.87 -6.93 31.03
C LYS A 15 4.64 -7.06 29.52
N PRO A 16 4.04 -6.04 28.86
CA PRO A 16 3.73 -6.15 27.45
C PRO A 16 5.03 -6.41 26.70
N CYS A 17 5.12 -7.57 26.06
CA CYS A 17 6.21 -7.88 25.15
C CYS A 17 6.11 -6.88 24.01
N ARG A 18 7.10 -6.00 23.90
CA ARG A 18 7.19 -5.08 22.77
C ARG A 18 7.73 -5.89 21.62
N VAL A 19 6.91 -6.26 20.65
CA VAL A 19 7.41 -6.92 19.45
C VAL A 19 7.46 -5.91 18.32
N ALA A 20 8.57 -5.93 17.59
CA ALA A 20 8.77 -5.10 16.42
C ALA A 20 8.99 -5.95 15.17
N ILE A 21 8.36 -5.54 14.07
CA ILE A 21 8.78 -5.94 12.73
C ILE A 21 9.55 -4.78 12.13
N ALA A 22 10.76 -5.03 11.63
CA ALA A 22 11.57 -4.02 10.96
C ALA A 22 12.29 -4.62 9.75
N GLY A 23 12.66 -3.76 8.81
CA GLY A 23 13.42 -4.21 7.64
C GLY A 23 13.72 -3.08 6.69
N THR A 24 14.20 -3.45 5.51
CA THR A 24 14.54 -2.53 4.42
C THR A 24 13.64 -2.75 3.21
N ILE A 25 13.37 -1.67 2.49
CA ILE A 25 12.70 -1.72 1.19
C ILE A 25 13.75 -1.52 0.10
N THR A 26 13.83 -2.45 -0.84
CA THR A 26 14.75 -2.40 -1.97
C THR A 26 14.04 -2.58 -3.31
N ASN A 27 14.66 -2.13 -4.38
CA ASN A 27 14.23 -2.42 -5.74
C ASN A 27 14.68 -3.83 -6.11
N ALA A 28 13.74 -4.71 -6.44
CA ALA A 28 14.02 -6.10 -6.78
C ALA A 28 14.89 -6.29 -8.05
N LEU A 29 15.01 -5.26 -8.90
CA LEU A 29 15.82 -5.32 -10.12
C LEU A 29 17.24 -4.79 -9.91
N THR A 30 17.39 -3.69 -9.18
CA THR A 30 18.69 -3.01 -9.03
C THR A 30 19.35 -3.26 -7.68
N GLY A 31 18.59 -3.71 -6.68
CA GLY A 31 19.06 -3.81 -5.30
C GLY A 31 19.10 -2.48 -4.55
N ASP A 32 18.77 -1.36 -5.23
CA ASP A 32 18.81 -0.03 -4.62
C ASP A 32 17.76 0.13 -3.53
N ILE A 33 18.07 0.96 -2.55
CA ILE A 33 17.15 1.35 -1.47
C ILE A 33 15.97 2.14 -2.06
N VAL A 34 14.76 1.83 -1.59
CA VAL A 34 13.53 2.54 -1.97
C VAL A 34 13.00 3.33 -0.77
N PRO A 35 13.36 4.62 -0.66
CA PRO A 35 12.83 5.48 0.41
C PRO A 35 11.37 5.87 0.12
N GLN A 36 10.66 6.31 1.16
CA GLN A 36 9.27 6.79 1.06
C GLN A 36 8.26 5.76 0.52
N ALA A 37 8.61 4.46 0.56
CA ALA A 37 7.64 3.41 0.30
C ALA A 37 6.68 3.28 1.48
N VAL A 38 5.38 3.17 1.18
CA VAL A 38 4.35 2.96 2.19
C VAL A 38 4.28 1.47 2.49
N VAL A 39 4.51 1.09 3.75
CA VAL A 39 4.40 -0.29 4.22
C VAL A 39 3.14 -0.39 5.07
N ARG A 40 2.28 -1.36 4.75
CA ARG A 40 1.01 -1.59 5.44
C ARG A 40 0.84 -3.05 5.84
N ILE A 41 0.29 -3.29 7.02
CA ILE A 41 -0.13 -4.62 7.47
C ILE A 41 -1.44 -4.97 6.76
N THR A 42 -1.46 -5.97 5.87
CA THR A 42 -2.65 -6.38 5.10
C THR A 42 -3.30 -7.67 5.60
N ALA A 43 -2.60 -8.43 6.44
CA ALA A 43 -3.18 -9.49 7.25
C ALA A 43 -2.51 -9.49 8.62
N ALA A 44 -3.25 -9.83 9.67
CA ALA A 44 -2.77 -9.82 11.04
C ALA A 44 -3.58 -10.79 11.92
N PRO A 45 -3.05 -11.18 13.09
CA PRO A 45 -3.80 -11.95 14.08
C PRO A 45 -4.99 -11.15 14.64
N ALA A 46 -6.01 -11.86 15.14
CA ALA A 46 -7.20 -11.24 15.74
C ALA A 46 -6.84 -10.24 16.86
N ALA A 47 -5.85 -10.56 17.69
CA ALA A 47 -5.35 -9.69 18.75
C ALA A 47 -4.86 -8.32 18.24
N PHE A 48 -4.32 -8.24 17.02
CA PHE A 48 -3.94 -6.96 16.42
C PHE A 48 -5.17 -6.17 15.98
N ALA A 49 -6.14 -6.83 15.34
CA ALA A 49 -7.39 -6.19 14.92
C ALA A 49 -8.18 -5.62 16.13
N GLU A 50 -8.22 -6.35 17.24
CA GLU A 50 -8.80 -5.89 18.50
C GLU A 50 -8.12 -4.63 19.03
N ARG A 51 -6.78 -4.61 19.08
CA ARG A 51 -6.01 -3.42 19.49
C ARG A 51 -6.24 -2.22 18.57
N LEU A 52 -6.28 -2.46 17.27
CA LEU A 52 -6.53 -1.42 16.27
C LEU A 52 -7.91 -0.76 16.46
N MET A 53 -8.90 -1.56 16.85
CA MET A 53 -10.23 -1.06 17.15
C MET A 53 -10.33 -0.36 18.49
N ALA A 54 -9.70 -0.89 19.53
CA ALA A 54 -9.60 -0.18 20.80
C ALA A 54 -8.98 1.22 20.61
N PHE A 55 -7.95 1.31 19.76
CA PHE A 55 -7.36 2.58 19.33
C PHE A 55 -8.39 3.49 18.62
N LEU A 56 -9.15 2.96 17.65
CA LEU A 56 -10.19 3.72 16.96
C LEU A 56 -11.28 4.23 17.91
N VAL A 57 -11.79 3.37 18.80
CA VAL A 57 -12.81 3.73 19.79
C VAL A 57 -12.29 4.82 20.73
N ALA A 58 -11.06 4.70 21.20
CA ALA A 58 -10.43 5.73 22.03
C ALA A 58 -10.23 7.05 21.26
N ALA A 59 -9.91 6.99 19.96
CA ALA A 59 -9.71 8.17 19.13
C ALA A 59 -11.01 8.93 18.82
N ILE A 60 -12.13 8.24 18.69
CA ILE A 60 -13.44 8.87 18.43
C ILE A 60 -14.19 9.26 19.69
N ALA A 61 -13.85 8.70 20.86
CA ALA A 61 -14.51 9.00 22.13
C ALA A 61 -14.59 10.50 22.49
N PRO A 62 -13.59 11.35 22.16
CA PRO A 62 -13.69 12.79 22.39
C PRO A 62 -14.62 13.54 21.42
N GLN A 63 -15.10 12.89 20.35
CA GLN A 63 -15.93 13.51 19.30
C GLN A 63 -17.35 12.94 19.31
N PRO A 64 -18.32 13.61 19.97
CA PRO A 64 -19.67 13.07 20.15
C PRO A 64 -20.41 12.86 18.83
N ASP A 65 -20.17 13.68 17.81
CA ASP A 65 -20.78 13.53 16.48
C ASP A 65 -20.33 12.25 15.79
N LEU A 66 -19.01 11.98 15.81
CA LEU A 66 -18.46 10.73 15.27
C LEU A 66 -18.91 9.54 16.11
N GLN A 67 -18.91 9.66 17.44
CA GLN A 67 -19.35 8.59 18.31
C GLN A 67 -20.81 8.21 18.05
N ALA A 68 -21.70 9.18 17.86
CA ALA A 68 -23.09 8.93 17.48
C ALA A 68 -23.17 8.26 16.10
N GLN A 69 -22.44 8.78 15.11
CA GLN A 69 -22.42 8.27 13.74
C GLN A 69 -21.93 6.81 13.63
N TYR A 70 -20.97 6.41 14.47
CA TYR A 70 -20.35 5.09 14.41
C TYR A 70 -20.78 4.15 15.54
N SER A 71 -21.73 4.55 16.39
CA SER A 71 -22.19 3.78 17.56
C SER A 71 -22.65 2.35 17.22
N ASP A 72 -23.49 2.19 16.19
CA ASP A 72 -23.96 0.88 15.71
C ASP A 72 -22.81 -0.01 15.23
N LEU A 73 -21.80 0.58 14.58
CA LEU A 73 -20.65 -0.14 14.09
C LEU A 73 -19.75 -0.61 15.25
N ILE A 74 -19.55 0.23 16.26
CA ILE A 74 -18.80 -0.12 17.48
C ILE A 74 -19.53 -1.24 18.24
N ALA A 75 -20.87 -1.17 18.33
CA ALA A 75 -21.69 -2.17 18.99
C ALA A 75 -21.67 -3.52 18.24
N GLY A 76 -21.80 -3.50 16.91
CA GLY A 76 -21.74 -4.69 16.06
C GLY A 76 -20.36 -5.35 16.04
N TRP A 77 -19.29 -4.57 16.21
CA TRP A 77 -17.92 -5.08 16.26
C TRP A 77 -17.68 -6.07 17.41
N ASN A 78 -18.20 -5.80 18.60
CA ASN A 78 -18.02 -6.71 19.74
C ASN A 78 -18.72 -8.07 19.54
N GLN A 79 -19.63 -8.16 18.57
CA GLN A 79 -20.42 -9.36 18.29
C GLN A 79 -19.92 -10.13 17.05
N THR A 80 -19.19 -9.46 16.17
CA THR A 80 -18.62 -10.09 14.97
C THR A 80 -17.12 -9.82 14.96
N LEU A 81 -16.31 -10.87 14.98
CA LEU A 81 -14.87 -10.82 14.66
C LEU A 81 -14.71 -10.36 13.21
N VAL A 82 -14.93 -9.07 12.95
CA VAL A 82 -14.89 -8.52 11.61
C VAL A 82 -13.42 -8.43 11.18
N PRO A 83 -13.09 -8.78 9.93
CA PRO A 83 -11.70 -8.83 9.46
C PRO A 83 -11.01 -7.48 9.59
N LEU A 84 -9.68 -7.51 9.77
CA LEU A 84 -8.75 -6.36 9.69
C LEU A 84 -9.14 -5.31 8.64
N THR A 85 -9.64 -5.77 7.48
CA THR A 85 -10.15 -4.95 6.37
C THR A 85 -11.17 -3.88 6.77
N THR A 86 -12.07 -4.15 7.72
CA THR A 86 -13.09 -3.18 8.12
C THR A 86 -12.49 -2.09 9.00
N ALA A 87 -11.67 -2.45 9.99
CA ALA A 87 -10.94 -1.49 10.81
C ALA A 87 -10.06 -0.58 9.94
N GLN A 88 -9.43 -1.18 8.93
CA GLN A 88 -8.62 -0.48 7.94
C GLN A 88 -9.40 0.53 7.09
N ARG A 89 -10.60 0.16 6.62
CA ARG A 89 -11.48 1.10 5.88
C ARG A 89 -11.94 2.26 6.74
N LEU A 90 -12.18 2.03 8.03
CA LEU A 90 -12.54 3.10 8.97
C LEU A 90 -11.37 4.05 9.19
N LEU A 91 -10.17 3.53 9.39
CA LEU A 91 -8.96 4.35 9.43
C LEU A 91 -8.78 5.18 8.16
N ASP A 92 -8.99 4.57 6.98
CA ASP A 92 -8.88 5.29 5.69
C ASP A 92 -9.84 6.49 5.62
N ARG A 93 -10.99 6.43 6.30
CA ARG A 93 -11.97 7.52 6.37
C ARG A 93 -11.70 8.52 7.49
N LEU A 94 -11.27 8.05 8.66
CA LEU A 94 -11.15 8.84 9.87
C LEU A 94 -9.79 9.54 10.02
N VAL A 95 -8.72 8.98 9.43
CA VAL A 95 -7.37 9.55 9.51
C VAL A 95 -7.34 11.01 9.04
N PRO A 96 -7.93 11.41 7.90
CA PRO A 96 -7.95 12.81 7.49
C PRO A 96 -8.70 13.73 8.47
N SER A 97 -9.78 13.23 9.10
CA SER A 97 -10.62 14.02 10.01
C SER A 97 -10.03 14.17 11.40
N LEU A 98 -9.29 13.17 11.87
CA LEU A 98 -8.77 13.09 13.25
C LEU A 98 -7.24 13.25 13.31
N ALA A 99 -6.57 13.42 12.17
CA ALA A 99 -5.12 13.47 12.05
C ALA A 99 -4.42 12.29 12.76
N LEU A 100 -5.00 11.09 12.67
CA LEU A 100 -4.50 9.91 13.39
C LEU A 100 -3.24 9.35 12.73
N THR A 101 -2.28 8.95 13.57
CA THR A 101 -1.20 8.06 13.14
C THR A 101 -1.73 6.64 13.03
N ARG A 102 -1.54 6.02 11.86
CA ARG A 102 -2.02 4.66 11.61
C ARG A 102 -1.11 3.62 12.27
N PRO A 103 -1.63 2.75 13.15
CA PRO A 103 -0.84 1.66 13.72
C PRO A 103 -0.50 0.56 12.69
N ASP A 104 -1.32 0.45 11.63
CA ASP A 104 -1.19 -0.56 10.58
C ASP A 104 -0.32 -0.11 9.40
N GLN A 105 0.19 1.13 9.40
CA GLN A 105 0.93 1.70 8.29
C GLN A 105 2.15 2.50 8.76
N THR A 106 3.26 2.36 8.05
CA THR A 106 4.47 3.17 8.22
C THR A 106 5.05 3.52 6.85
N THR A 107 6.02 4.42 6.83
CA THR A 107 6.72 4.84 5.60
C THR A 107 8.20 4.59 5.77
N SER A 108 8.86 4.05 4.74
CA SER A 108 10.30 3.84 4.78
C SER A 108 11.07 5.16 4.83
N GLY A 109 12.13 5.20 5.64
CA GLY A 109 13.03 6.34 5.79
C GLY A 109 13.88 6.61 4.54
N GLY A 110 14.73 7.63 4.61
CA GLY A 110 15.68 7.95 3.51
C GLY A 110 16.69 6.84 3.21
N ASP A 111 16.93 5.98 4.20
CA ASP A 111 17.72 4.75 4.15
C ASP A 111 16.89 3.49 3.80
N GLY A 112 15.60 3.68 3.48
CA GLY A 112 14.64 2.62 3.16
C GLY A 112 14.27 1.71 4.34
N HIS A 113 14.70 2.05 5.56
CA HIS A 113 14.31 1.30 6.74
C HIS A 113 12.89 1.63 7.16
N TYR A 114 12.17 0.63 7.66
CA TYR A 114 10.83 0.80 8.24
C TYR A 114 10.70 -0.03 9.51
N CYS A 115 9.78 0.36 10.38
CA CYS A 115 9.49 -0.37 11.61
C CYS A 115 8.03 -0.24 12.06
N PHE A 116 7.53 -1.32 12.64
CA PHE A 116 6.29 -1.38 13.42
C PHE A 116 6.63 -1.78 14.85
N PHE A 117 5.92 -1.22 15.83
CA PHE A 117 6.13 -1.50 17.25
C PHE A 117 4.86 -2.03 17.90
N ASP A 118 5.03 -2.63 19.09
CA ASP A 118 3.96 -3.08 19.97
C ASP A 118 2.96 -4.05 19.31
N LEU A 119 3.47 -4.88 18.39
CA LEU A 119 2.69 -5.90 17.71
C LEU A 119 2.49 -7.12 18.62
N PRO A 120 1.27 -7.70 18.69
CA PRO A 120 1.09 -9.01 19.32
C PRO A 120 1.78 -10.12 18.50
N PRO A 121 2.11 -11.26 19.12
CA PRO A 121 2.61 -12.42 18.38
C PRO A 121 1.56 -12.99 17.42
N GLY A 122 2.05 -13.64 16.36
CA GLY A 122 1.26 -14.32 15.35
C GLY A 122 1.67 -13.97 13.92
N GLN A 123 0.84 -14.39 12.96
CA GLN A 123 1.13 -14.26 11.52
C GLN A 123 0.63 -12.94 10.95
N TYR A 124 1.52 -12.27 10.24
CA TYR A 124 1.31 -11.01 9.57
C TYR A 124 1.56 -11.14 8.07
N ARG A 125 0.93 -10.26 7.30
CA ARG A 125 1.30 -10.00 5.91
C ARG A 125 1.55 -8.51 5.76
N LEU A 126 2.74 -8.16 5.30
CA LEU A 126 3.12 -6.79 5.00
C LEU A 126 3.00 -6.57 3.50
N THR A 127 2.48 -5.42 3.09
CA THR A 127 2.46 -4.97 1.70
C THR A 127 3.16 -3.63 1.63
N ALA A 128 4.24 -3.56 0.86
CA ALA A 128 4.93 -2.33 0.55
C ALA A 128 4.49 -1.84 -0.83
N THR A 129 4.16 -0.56 -0.92
CA THR A 129 3.77 0.12 -2.15
C THR A 129 4.64 1.35 -2.33
N TYR A 130 5.24 1.47 -3.51
CA TYR A 130 5.99 2.65 -3.90
C TYR A 130 5.38 3.21 -5.17
N THR A 131 5.09 4.51 -5.14
CA THR A 131 4.50 5.23 -6.27
C THR A 131 5.28 6.52 -6.48
N LEU A 132 5.95 6.62 -7.62
CA LEU A 132 6.50 7.86 -8.13
C LEU A 132 5.61 8.33 -9.29
N PRO A 133 4.89 9.45 -9.14
CA PRO A 133 3.94 9.92 -10.14
C PRO A 133 4.54 9.95 -11.55
N ASN A 134 3.83 9.36 -12.52
CA ASN A 134 4.18 9.31 -13.93
C ASN A 134 5.55 8.68 -14.25
N ARG A 135 6.15 7.92 -13.32
CA ARG A 135 7.42 7.24 -13.56
C ARG A 135 7.36 5.77 -13.19
N TYR A 136 7.17 5.47 -11.91
CA TYR A 136 7.32 4.11 -11.41
C TYR A 136 6.20 3.78 -10.43
N HIS A 137 5.68 2.56 -10.55
CA HIS A 137 4.80 1.98 -9.57
C HIS A 137 5.24 0.55 -9.30
N GLY A 138 5.21 0.17 -8.03
CA GLY A 138 5.48 -1.19 -7.62
C GLY A 138 4.81 -1.51 -6.29
N THR A 139 4.43 -2.78 -6.17
CA THR A 139 3.93 -3.34 -4.92
C THR A 139 4.57 -4.70 -4.70
N ALA A 140 4.85 -5.02 -3.44
CA ALA A 140 5.32 -6.33 -3.02
C ALA A 140 4.67 -6.69 -1.69
N SER A 141 4.53 -7.99 -1.42
CA SER A 141 3.98 -8.47 -0.16
C SER A 141 4.80 -9.62 0.39
N THR A 142 5.01 -9.59 1.71
CA THR A 142 5.85 -10.56 2.43
C THR A 142 5.10 -11.05 3.67
N PRO A 143 4.96 -12.37 3.87
CA PRO A 143 4.47 -12.91 5.14
C PRO A 143 5.55 -12.80 6.22
N VAL A 144 5.14 -12.51 7.45
CA VAL A 144 6.03 -12.38 8.61
C VAL A 144 5.39 -13.11 9.78
N ASP A 145 6.12 -13.98 10.44
CA ASP A 145 5.65 -14.66 11.64
C ASP A 145 6.35 -14.08 12.87
N ILE A 146 5.55 -13.62 13.82
CA ILE A 146 6.05 -13.12 15.10
C ILE A 146 5.90 -14.22 16.13
N ALA A 147 7.02 -14.81 16.54
CA ALA A 147 7.03 -15.80 17.60
C ALA A 147 6.64 -15.17 18.96
N GLN A 148 5.83 -15.90 19.72
CA GLN A 148 5.61 -15.57 21.13
C GLN A 148 6.92 -15.79 21.89
N SER A 149 7.29 -14.80 22.71
CA SER A 149 8.55 -14.78 23.43
C SER A 149 8.34 -14.08 24.75
N ASP A 150 8.86 -14.66 25.84
CA ASP A 150 8.84 -14.05 27.17
C ASP A 150 9.87 -12.93 27.31
N ARG A 151 10.64 -12.64 26.25
CA ARG A 151 11.59 -11.54 26.24
C ARG A 151 10.84 -10.21 26.18
N ARG A 152 11.39 -9.23 26.89
CA ARG A 152 10.87 -7.86 26.94
C ARG A 152 10.74 -7.21 25.55
N LEU A 153 11.60 -7.62 24.60
CA LEU A 153 11.64 -7.11 23.24
C LEU A 153 12.00 -8.24 22.27
N THR A 154 11.19 -8.41 21.23
CA THR A 154 11.44 -9.35 20.13
C THR A 154 11.47 -8.57 18.83
N PHE A 155 12.46 -8.84 17.99
CA PHE A 155 12.59 -8.24 16.66
C PHE A 155 12.47 -9.31 15.60
N THR A 156 11.62 -9.03 14.61
CA THR A 156 11.49 -9.86 13.42
C THR A 156 11.92 -9.04 12.21
N GLU A 157 12.93 -9.53 11.50
CA GLU A 157 13.40 -8.89 10.28
C GLU A 157 12.49 -9.25 9.10
N ALA A 158 12.09 -8.26 8.31
CA ALA A 158 11.26 -8.42 7.13
C ALA A 158 11.76 -7.50 6.02
N ASN A 159 12.65 -7.97 5.15
CA ASN A 159 13.05 -7.19 3.97
C ASN A 159 12.03 -7.38 2.85
N ILE A 160 11.71 -6.29 2.14
CA ILE A 160 10.73 -6.32 1.05
C ILE A 160 11.36 -5.75 -0.21
N ALA A 161 11.48 -6.58 -1.25
CA ALA A 161 11.97 -6.18 -2.56
C ALA A 161 10.78 -5.84 -3.48
N ILE A 162 10.61 -4.56 -3.82
CA ILE A 162 9.55 -4.08 -4.71
C ILE A 162 10.03 -4.17 -6.16
N ARG A 163 9.23 -4.79 -7.04
CA ARG A 163 9.44 -4.70 -8.49
C ARG A 163 8.85 -3.40 -9.01
N LEU A 164 9.71 -2.46 -9.38
CA LEU A 164 9.31 -1.20 -9.98
C LEU A 164 9.14 -1.37 -11.48
N GLY A 165 7.91 -1.15 -11.98
CA GLY A 165 7.61 -1.07 -13.40
C GLY A 165 7.32 0.37 -13.81
N PRO A 166 7.50 0.73 -15.09
CA PRO A 166 7.06 2.03 -15.61
C PRO A 166 5.56 2.16 -15.38
N SER A 167 5.11 3.27 -14.78
CA SER A 167 3.69 3.52 -14.60
C SER A 167 3.03 3.67 -15.97
N SER A 168 2.17 2.74 -16.37
CA SER A 168 1.35 2.90 -17.57
C SER A 168 0.31 3.98 -17.31
N CYS A 169 0.64 5.24 -17.61
CA CYS A 169 -0.34 6.30 -17.71
C CYS A 169 -1.00 6.20 -19.10
N PRO A 170 -2.30 5.86 -19.23
CA PRO A 170 -3.03 6.22 -20.43
C PRO A 170 -3.28 7.71 -20.35
N LEU A 171 -2.31 8.52 -20.78
CA LEU A 171 -2.65 9.85 -21.27
C LEU A 171 -3.50 9.60 -22.51
N ALA A 172 -4.82 9.70 -22.36
CA ALA A 172 -5.69 9.95 -23.50
C ALA A 172 -5.16 11.25 -24.11
N VAL A 173 -4.41 11.13 -25.20
CA VAL A 173 -4.18 12.24 -26.11
C VAL A 173 -5.57 12.68 -26.50
N VAL A 174 -6.05 13.78 -25.90
CA VAL A 174 -7.20 14.51 -26.41
C VAL A 174 -6.76 14.93 -27.79
N GLY A 175 -7.15 14.12 -28.78
CA GLY A 175 -6.98 14.46 -30.17
C GLY A 175 -7.59 15.84 -30.33
N HIS A 176 -6.74 16.85 -30.55
CA HIS A 176 -7.20 18.09 -31.10
C HIS A 176 -7.99 17.70 -32.33
N THR A 177 -9.29 17.94 -32.30
CA THR A 177 -10.14 17.83 -33.48
C THR A 177 -9.54 18.80 -34.49
N GLN A 178 -8.64 18.29 -35.33
CA GLN A 178 -8.20 18.99 -36.50
C GLN A 178 -9.46 19.12 -37.34
N ARG A 179 -10.03 20.32 -37.25
CA ARG A 179 -11.18 20.80 -37.99
C ARG A 179 -10.81 20.62 -39.46
N SER A 180 -11.11 19.43 -39.98
CA SER A 180 -10.95 19.10 -41.39
C SER A 180 -11.92 20.01 -42.11
N LEU A 181 -11.39 21.12 -42.63
CA LEU A 181 -12.08 22.00 -43.54
C LEU A 181 -12.51 21.13 -44.72
N SER A 182 -13.80 20.85 -44.74
CA SER A 182 -14.55 20.26 -45.83
C SER A 182 -14.39 21.15 -47.07
N SER A 183 -13.45 20.82 -47.94
CA SER A 183 -13.53 21.21 -49.35
C SER A 183 -14.44 20.20 -50.05
N GLN A 184 -15.65 20.66 -50.35
CA GLN A 184 -16.62 19.94 -51.16
C GLN A 184 -16.08 19.64 -52.57
N PRO A 185 -16.55 18.55 -53.22
CA PRO A 185 -16.15 18.18 -54.56
C PRO A 185 -16.98 18.94 -55.60
N LEU A 186 -16.32 19.54 -56.59
CA LEU A 186 -16.97 19.92 -57.84
C LEU A 186 -16.45 19.06 -59.00
N ARG A 187 -17.44 18.53 -59.71
CA ARG A 187 -17.42 17.54 -60.78
C ARG A 187 -16.64 17.91 -62.04
N ARG A 188 -16.40 16.83 -62.81
CA ARG A 188 -16.15 16.70 -64.28
C ARG A 188 -14.69 16.93 -64.71
N ASP A 189 -14.11 16.15 -65.61
CA ASP A 189 -14.65 15.23 -66.61
C ASP A 189 -13.52 14.28 -67.06
N ARG A 190 -13.88 13.06 -67.55
CA ARG A 190 -13.36 12.38 -68.77
C ARG A 190 -11.82 12.31 -69.00
N ALA A 191 -11.14 11.22 -69.41
CA ALA A 191 -11.40 9.83 -69.74
C ALA A 191 -10.03 9.18 -70.15
N VAL A 192 -10.06 7.87 -70.42
CA VAL A 192 -9.16 7.08 -71.30
C VAL A 192 -7.84 6.52 -70.72
N ALA A 193 -7.90 5.19 -70.51
CA ALA A 193 -6.95 4.11 -70.79
C ALA A 193 -5.47 4.41 -71.10
N ALA A 194 -4.55 3.67 -70.43
CA ALA A 194 -3.70 2.63 -71.03
C ALA A 194 -2.59 2.16 -70.05
N ASP A 195 -2.32 0.86 -70.07
CA ASP A 195 -1.20 0.09 -69.49
C ASP A 195 0.13 0.36 -70.28
N PRO A 196 1.28 -0.33 -70.08
CA PRO A 196 2.11 -0.66 -68.91
C PRO A 196 3.60 -0.17 -69.06
N ALA A 197 4.43 -0.50 -68.06
CA ALA A 197 5.88 -0.80 -68.13
C ALA A 197 6.92 0.34 -68.30
N PHE A 198 7.89 0.39 -67.37
CA PHE A 198 9.33 0.10 -67.56
C PHE A 198 10.20 0.75 -66.47
N ALA A 199 11.18 -0.03 -65.95
CA ALA A 199 12.56 0.37 -65.56
C ALA A 199 12.76 1.54 -64.54
N ALA A 200 13.76 1.60 -63.67
CA ALA A 200 14.94 0.82 -63.34
C ALA A 200 15.49 1.36 -61.99
N LEU A 201 16.21 0.50 -61.28
CA LEU A 201 17.17 0.84 -60.20
C LEU A 201 18.34 1.69 -60.79
N PRO A 202 19.09 2.52 -60.01
CA PRO A 202 20.02 1.97 -59.01
C PRO A 202 20.27 2.76 -57.71
N ARG A 203 20.78 1.93 -56.79
CA ARG A 203 21.50 2.10 -55.53
C ARG A 203 22.69 3.06 -55.63
N VAL A 204 22.85 3.95 -54.65
CA VAL A 204 24.11 4.67 -54.39
C VAL A 204 24.48 4.49 -52.92
N GLU A 205 25.58 3.78 -52.71
CA GLU A 205 26.41 3.76 -51.50
C GLU A 205 27.25 5.04 -51.43
N THR A 206 27.41 5.61 -50.24
CA THR A 206 28.57 6.43 -49.91
C THR A 206 29.07 6.08 -48.51
N ARG A 207 30.24 5.43 -48.50
CA ARG A 207 31.12 5.24 -47.33
C ARG A 207 31.74 6.58 -46.94
N SER A 208 31.68 6.91 -45.65
CA SER A 208 32.53 7.94 -45.04
C SER A 208 33.89 7.33 -44.65
N ARG A 209 34.95 8.09 -44.91
CA ARG A 209 36.27 7.94 -44.30
C ARG A 209 36.63 9.28 -43.68
#